data_AF-A0A838TJA4-F1
#
_entry.id   AF-A0A838TJA4-F1
#
_cell.length_a   1.000
_cell.length_b   1.000
_cell.length_c   1.000
_cell.angle_alpha   90.00
_cell.angle_beta   90.00
_cell.angle_gamma   90.00
#
_symmetry.space_group_name_H-M   'P 1'
#
loop_
_entity.id
_entity.type
_entity.pdbx_description
1 polymer ?
#
loop_
_entity_poly.entity_id
_entity_poly.type
_entity_poly.pdbx_seq_one_letter_code
_entity_poly.pdbx_strand_id
1 'polypeptide(L)'
;MRTFRADELAARITPLFEENFAHYGELGAALSIWQNGRSLLDLHGGFRDARREQPWTSDTIVLFWSATKGLGSACLLHVLQE
;
A
#
# COMPACT_ATOMS: atom_id res chain seq x y z
N MET A 1 -21.17 6.67 -8.05
CA MET A 1 -19.92 6.70 -7.27
C MET A 1 -18.93 7.62 -8.00
N ARG A 2 -18.23 8.53 -7.29
CA ARG A 2 -17.27 9.45 -7.93
C ARG A 2 -16.07 8.65 -8.44
N THR A 3 -15.75 8.76 -9.72
CA THR A 3 -14.50 8.21 -10.29
C THR A 3 -13.37 9.19 -10.06
N PHE A 4 -12.22 8.72 -9.58
CA PHE A 4 -11.02 9.53 -9.42
C PHE A 4 -10.12 9.41 -10.65
N ARG A 5 -9.49 10.52 -11.07
CA ARG A 5 -8.43 10.46 -12.09
C ARG A 5 -7.09 10.15 -11.41
N ALA A 6 -6.31 9.25 -12.00
CA ALA A 6 -5.04 8.79 -11.43
C ALA A 6 -4.03 9.91 -11.23
N ASP A 7 -3.93 10.84 -12.19
CA ASP A 7 -3.05 12.01 -12.14
C ASP A 7 -3.41 12.98 -10.99
N GLU A 8 -4.70 13.25 -10.79
CA GLU A 8 -5.17 14.08 -9.67
C GLU A 8 -4.91 13.40 -8.32
N LEU A 9 -5.09 12.08 -8.26
CA LEU A 9 -4.82 11.32 -7.05
C LEU A 9 -3.33 11.30 -6.72
N ALA A 10 -2.48 11.03 -7.71
CA ALA A 10 -1.03 11.04 -7.57
C ALA A 10 -0.53 12.42 -7.10
N ALA A 11 -1.01 13.50 -7.72
CA ALA A 11 -0.63 14.86 -7.35
C ALA A 11 -0.99 15.22 -5.89
N ARG A 12 -2.06 14.63 -5.34
CA ARG A 12 -2.51 14.89 -3.98
C ARG A 12 -1.89 13.97 -2.94
N ILE A 13 -1.70 12.69 -3.27
CA ILE A 13 -1.32 11.66 -2.31
C ILE A 13 0.19 11.49 -2.22
N THR A 14 0.94 11.67 -3.31
CA THR A 14 2.40 11.50 -3.32
C THR A 14 3.09 12.40 -2.29
N PRO A 15 2.78 13.71 -2.17
CA PRO A 15 3.43 14.56 -1.17
C PRO A 15 3.13 14.14 0.27
N LEU A 16 1.91 13.64 0.54
CA LEU A 16 1.53 13.15 1.87
C LEU A 16 2.24 11.83 2.21
N PHE A 17 2.43 10.97 1.22
CA PHE A 17 3.21 9.76 1.38
C PHE A 17 4.68 10.08 1.70
N GLU A 18 5.27 11.06 1.00
CA GLU A 18 6.64 11.54 1.26
C GLU A 18 6.80 12.19 2.65
N GLU A 19 5.78 12.94 3.09
CA GLU A 19 5.74 13.56 4.42
C GLU A 19 5.86 12.54 5.56
N ASN A 20 5.34 11.31 5.39
CA ASN A 20 5.52 10.24 6.37
C ASN A 20 6.99 9.90 6.66
N PHE A 21 7.83 9.97 5.64
CA PHE A 21 9.27 9.74 5.80
C PHE A 21 9.98 10.97 6.35
N ALA A 22 9.61 12.17 5.85
CA ALA A 22 10.26 13.42 6.22
C ALA A 22 9.97 13.88 7.66
N HIS A 23 8.74 13.64 8.13
CA HIS A 23 8.24 14.23 9.39
C HIS A 23 7.80 13.19 10.42
N TYR A 24 7.34 12.01 10.00
CA TYR A 24 6.80 11.00 10.92
C TYR A 24 7.73 9.80 11.15
N GLY A 25 8.90 9.78 10.51
CA GLY A 25 9.96 8.83 10.80
C GLY A 25 9.73 7.43 10.23
N GLU A 26 8.87 7.29 9.20
CA GLU A 26 8.68 6.01 8.53
C GLU A 26 10.02 5.45 8.02
N LEU A 27 10.24 4.16 8.24
CA LEU A 27 11.42 3.46 7.75
C LEU A 27 11.26 3.12 6.27
N GLY A 28 10.10 2.57 5.92
CA GLY A 28 9.78 2.00 4.62
C GLY A 28 8.30 1.72 4.54
N ALA A 29 7.66 2.04 3.42
CA ALA A 29 6.23 1.84 3.24
C ALA A 29 5.87 1.63 1.76
N ALA A 30 4.67 1.11 1.55
CA ALA A 30 4.02 1.05 0.24
C ALA A 30 2.53 1.40 0.36
N LEU A 31 1.95 1.97 -0.70
CA LEU A 31 0.55 2.36 -0.79
C LEU A 31 0.00 2.02 -2.18
N SER A 32 -1.11 1.28 -2.22
CA SER A 32 -1.81 0.96 -3.47
C SER A 32 -3.28 1.37 -3.37
N ILE A 33 -3.78 2.12 -4.35
CA ILE A 33 -5.16 2.60 -4.42
C ILE A 33 -5.84 2.05 -5.67
N TRP A 34 -6.97 1.38 -5.48
CA TRP A 34 -7.74 0.73 -6.53
C TRP A 34 -9.18 1.26 -6.57
N GLN A 35 -9.74 1.37 -7.77
CA GLN A 35 -11.15 1.68 -7.99
C GLN A 35 -11.71 0.87 -9.16
N ASN A 36 -12.84 0.20 -8.95
CA ASN A 36 -13.55 -0.58 -9.98
C ASN A 36 -12.62 -1.58 -10.71
N GLY A 37 -11.77 -2.28 -9.95
CA GLY A 37 -10.83 -3.27 -10.49
C GLY A 37 -9.61 -2.69 -11.22
N ARG A 38 -9.40 -1.37 -11.20
CA ARG A 38 -8.24 -0.71 -11.80
C ARG A 38 -7.34 -0.10 -10.73
N SER A 39 -6.04 -0.31 -10.85
CA SER A 39 -5.04 0.41 -10.05
C SER A 39 -5.01 1.87 -10.51
N LEU A 40 -5.12 2.79 -9.56
CA LEU A 40 -5.04 4.23 -9.81
C LEU A 40 -3.73 4.84 -9.31
N LEU A 41 -3.11 4.24 -8.30
CA LEU A 41 -1.87 4.72 -7.73
C LEU A 41 -1.16 3.55 -7.05
N ASP A 42 0.14 3.44 -7.26
CA ASP A 42 1.03 2.50 -6.58
C ASP A 42 2.31 3.25 -6.21
N LEU A 43 2.62 3.30 -4.93
CA LEU A 43 3.76 4.02 -4.35
C LEU A 43 4.53 3.09 -3.44
N HIS A 44 5.85 3.24 -3.43
CA HIS A 44 6.71 2.63 -2.43
C HIS A 44 7.93 3.52 -2.15
N GLY A 45 8.48 3.44 -0.95
CA GLY A 45 9.58 4.31 -0.55
C GLY A 45 10.25 3.90 0.76
N GLY A 46 11.38 4.54 1.05
CA GLY A 46 12.21 4.25 2.21
C GLY A 46 13.07 3.00 2.04
N PHE A 47 13.27 2.28 3.14
CA PHE A 47 14.19 1.15 3.26
C PHE A 47 13.49 -0.07 3.86
N ARG A 48 13.95 -1.27 3.49
CA ARG A 48 13.39 -2.53 4.02
C ARG A 48 14.10 -3.04 5.27
N ASP A 49 15.17 -2.37 5.68
CA ASP A 49 16.00 -2.75 6.81
C ASP A 49 16.27 -1.55 7.73
N ALA A 50 16.43 -1.83 9.03
CA ALA A 50 16.62 -0.79 10.04
C ALA A 50 17.93 0.00 9.90
N ARG A 51 18.94 -0.54 9.20
CA ARG A 51 20.21 0.15 8.95
C ARG A 51 20.13 1.12 7.78
N ARG A 52 19.03 1.11 7.03
CA ARG A 52 18.81 1.93 5.83
C ARG A 52 19.86 1.65 4.74
N GLU A 53 20.23 0.38 4.59
CA GLU A 53 21.21 -0.05 3.58
C GLU A 53 20.54 -0.58 2.30
N GLN A 54 19.30 -1.05 2.42
CA GLN A 54 18.56 -1.71 1.35
C GLN A 54 17.27 -0.93 1.05
N PRO A 55 17.15 -0.33 -0.14
CA PRO A 55 15.97 0.44 -0.49
C PRO A 55 14.74 -0.46 -0.56
N TRP A 56 13.59 0.13 -0.30
CA TRP A 56 12.31 -0.51 -0.57
C TRP A 56 12.08 -0.60 -2.08
N THR A 57 11.64 -1.78 -2.55
CA THR A 57 11.28 -2.06 -3.94
C THR A 57 9.81 -2.51 -4.03
N SER A 58 9.24 -2.55 -5.22
CA SER A 58 7.92 -3.15 -5.45
C SER A 58 7.80 -4.60 -4.94
N ASP A 59 8.93 -5.32 -4.86
CA ASP A 59 8.99 -6.72 -4.43
C ASP A 59 9.29 -6.90 -2.93
N THR A 60 9.35 -5.81 -2.15
CA THR A 60 9.58 -5.89 -0.70
C THR A 60 8.40 -6.57 -0.01
N ILE A 61 8.68 -7.71 0.66
CA ILE A 61 7.69 -8.45 1.46
C ILE A 61 7.77 -7.99 2.91
N VAL A 62 6.62 -7.73 3.52
CA VAL A 62 6.49 -7.40 4.96
C VAL A 62 5.43 -8.26 5.64
N LEU A 63 5.54 -8.36 6.97
CA LEU A 63 4.45 -8.91 7.77
C LEU A 63 3.27 -7.94 7.77
N PHE A 64 2.09 -8.41 7.35
CA PHE A 64 0.84 -7.63 7.37
C PHE A 64 -0.07 -7.98 8.56
N TRP A 65 0.46 -8.72 9.54
CA TRP A 65 -0.11 -8.97 10.87
C TRP A 65 -1.61 -9.30 10.87
N SER A 66 -2.40 -8.63 11.73
CA SER A 66 -3.81 -8.95 11.90
C SER A 66 -4.65 -8.72 10.64
N ALA A 67 -4.18 -7.95 9.67
CA ALA A 67 -4.92 -7.77 8.44
C ALA A 67 -4.97 -9.04 7.57
N THR A 68 -4.10 -10.03 7.82
CA THR A 68 -4.22 -11.39 7.27
C THR A 68 -5.59 -12.03 7.58
N LYS A 69 -6.27 -11.63 8.67
CA LYS A 69 -7.62 -12.11 9.00
C LYS A 69 -8.63 -11.83 7.89
N GLY A 70 -8.52 -10.70 7.19
CA GLY A 70 -9.42 -10.36 6.07
C GLY A 70 -9.33 -11.38 4.93
N LEU A 71 -8.10 -11.76 4.56
CA LEU A 71 -7.85 -12.80 3.55
C LEU A 71 -8.37 -14.17 4.03
N GLY A 72 -8.12 -14.52 5.29
CA GLY A 72 -8.64 -15.76 5.87
C GLY A 72 -10.17 -15.85 5.82
N SER A 73 -10.86 -14.77 6.19
CA SER A 73 -12.32 -14.67 6.06
C SER A 73 -12.79 -14.78 4.62
N ALA A 74 -12.08 -14.15 3.67
CA ALA A 74 -12.43 -14.25 2.25
C ALA A 74 -12.34 -15.70 1.73
N CYS A 75 -11.30 -16.45 2.12
CA CYS A 75 -11.19 -17.87 1.78
C CYS A 75 -12.35 -18.69 2.35
N LEU A 76 -12.73 -18.45 3.61
CA LEU A 76 -13.88 -19.13 4.22
C LEU A 76 -15.17 -18.82 3.47
N LEU A 77 -15.43 -17.54 3.19
CA LEU A 77 -16.61 -17.13 2.44
C LEU A 77 -16.62 -17.75 1.04
N HIS A 78 -15.48 -17.83 0.36
CA HIS A 78 -15.38 -18.44 -0.96
C HIS A 78 -15.76 -19.93 -0.97
N VAL A 79 -15.33 -20.69 0.05
CA VAL A 79 -15.70 -22.10 0.19
C VAL A 79 -17.19 -22.27 0.51
N LEU A 80 -17.80 -21.29 1.18
CA LEU A 80 -19.23 -21.30 1.53
C LEU A 80 -20.14 -20.73 0.42
N GLN A 81 -19.57 -20.12 -0.62
CA GLN A 81 -20.34 -19.68 -1.79
C GLN A 81 -20.73 -20.91 -2.61
N GLU A 82 -22.03 -21.25 -2.59
CA GLU A 82 -22.64 -22.18 -3.55
C GLU A 82 -22.70 -21.58 -4.97
#